data_AF-A0A520F094-F1
#
_entry.id   AF-A0A520F094-F1
#
_cell.length_a   1.000
_cell.length_b   1.000
_cell.length_c   1.000
_cell.angle_alpha   90.00
_cell.angle_beta   90.00
_cell.angle_gamma   90.00
#
_symmetry.space_group_name_H-M   'P 1'
#
loop_
_entity.id
_entity.type
_entity.pdbx_description
1 polymer ?
#
loop_
_entity_poly.entity_id
_entity_poly.type
_entity_poly.pdbx_seq_one_letter_code
_entity_poly.pdbx_strand_id
1 'polypeptide(L)'
;MVLTRQPVPTFLQLAAHPLRWQLLAALSGSDYRVREMVSLVGESQNLISYHLRLLRDGGLVRATRSSFDGRDSYYHLDLDRCTQMLAGTGAALHPKLGRNPTPPSINPKTSVAVLFVCSGNSARSAIAEALAHHHGNGRVDAISAGTRPKPDMHPNTVRVLRDEFGIDITGRHPRHLGALADRRFDTVVTVCDKAREICPEFGDEARKIHWSIPDPATPGGTDEDTYPTFRAAAAEIDTRIQYLLPILTAEP
;
A
#
# COMPACT_ATOMS: atom_id res chain seq x y z
N MET A 1 3.16 30.70 37.63
CA MET A 1 3.93 29.59 37.02
C MET A 1 4.00 29.87 35.53
N VAL A 2 5.20 30.14 34.99
CA VAL A 2 5.36 30.43 33.54
C VAL A 2 5.50 29.09 32.82
N LEU A 3 4.63 28.83 31.84
CA LEU A 3 4.72 27.63 31.02
C LEU A 3 5.99 27.69 30.17
N THR A 4 6.80 26.63 30.21
CA THR A 4 7.93 26.48 29.29
C THR A 4 7.41 26.33 27.87
N ARG A 5 7.99 27.07 26.91
CA ARG A 5 7.65 26.89 25.49
C ARG A 5 8.08 25.50 25.06
N GLN A 6 7.09 24.65 24.73
CA GLN A 6 7.35 23.37 24.10
C GLN A 6 7.46 23.56 22.58
N PRO A 7 8.40 22.87 21.91
CA PRO A 7 8.46 22.88 20.44
C PRO A 7 7.22 22.19 19.87
N VAL A 8 6.70 22.71 18.76
CA VAL A 8 5.61 22.08 18.03
C VAL A 8 6.09 20.71 17.50
N PRO A 9 5.33 19.61 17.66
CA PRO A 9 5.71 18.31 17.11
C PRO A 9 5.93 18.34 15.59
N THR A 10 6.93 17.59 15.10
CA THR A 10 7.34 17.56 13.68
C THR A 10 6.18 17.23 12.74
N PHE A 11 5.29 16.32 13.13
CA PHE A 11 4.11 15.99 12.32
C PHE A 11 3.27 17.24 12.04
N LEU A 12 2.95 18.04 13.07
CA LEU A 12 2.17 19.27 12.90
C LEU A 12 2.93 20.31 12.08
N GLN A 13 4.23 20.48 12.31
CA GLN A 13 5.04 21.42 11.52
C GLN A 13 4.97 21.11 10.01
N LEU A 14 4.95 19.82 9.65
CA LEU A 14 4.82 19.37 8.27
C LEU A 14 3.36 19.41 7.81
N ALA A 15 2.46 18.69 8.47
CA ALA A 15 1.09 18.46 8.02
C ALA A 15 0.20 19.71 8.04
N ALA A 16 0.50 20.74 8.85
CA ALA A 16 -0.36 21.93 8.95
C ALA A 16 -0.38 22.81 7.68
N HIS A 17 0.53 22.60 6.73
CA HIS A 17 0.49 23.31 5.46
C HIS A 17 -0.59 22.71 4.54
N PRO A 18 -1.55 23.51 3.99
CA PRO A 18 -2.69 23.00 3.23
C PRO A 18 -2.30 22.05 2.09
N LEU A 19 -1.31 22.43 1.27
CA LEU A 19 -0.82 21.57 0.19
C LEU A 19 -0.20 20.27 0.70
N ARG A 20 0.57 20.28 1.81
CA ARG A 20 1.14 19.06 2.35
C ARG A 20 0.05 18.14 2.91
N TRP A 21 -0.98 18.70 3.53
CA TRP A 21 -2.14 17.93 3.95
C TRP A 21 -2.85 17.26 2.77
N GLN A 22 -3.07 17.99 1.67
CA GLN A 22 -3.65 17.43 0.45
C GLN A 22 -2.79 16.31 -0.15
N LEU A 23 -1.47 16.48 -0.21
CA LEU A 23 -0.54 15.45 -0.68
C LEU A 23 -0.58 14.21 0.22
N LEU A 24 -0.58 14.38 1.54
CA LEU A 24 -0.69 13.27 2.50
C LEU A 24 -2.02 12.53 2.36
N ALA A 25 -3.14 13.27 2.21
CA ALA A 25 -4.45 12.71 1.99
C ALA A 25 -4.52 11.89 0.69
N ALA A 26 -3.99 12.41 -0.41
CA ALA A 26 -3.90 11.65 -1.66
C ALA A 26 -3.06 10.37 -1.50
N LEU A 27 -1.86 10.49 -0.92
CA LEU A 27 -0.94 9.38 -0.72
C LEU A 27 -1.44 8.32 0.29
N SER A 28 -2.43 8.65 1.11
CA SER A 28 -3.05 7.69 2.04
C SER A 28 -3.86 6.61 1.32
N GLY A 29 -4.38 6.91 0.11
CA GLY A 29 -5.21 5.99 -0.66
C GLY A 29 -4.49 5.26 -1.78
N SER A 30 -3.38 5.80 -2.29
CA SER A 30 -2.62 5.20 -3.40
C SER A 30 -1.22 5.83 -3.53
N ASP A 31 -0.33 5.14 -4.22
CA ASP A 31 0.97 5.66 -4.61
C ASP A 31 0.84 6.48 -5.90
N TYR A 32 1.56 7.59 -6.00
CA TYR A 32 1.48 8.49 -7.15
C TYR A 32 2.84 8.97 -7.63
N ARG A 33 2.94 9.20 -8.94
CA ARG A 33 4.03 9.98 -9.56
C ARG A 33 3.75 11.46 -9.39
N VAL A 34 4.80 12.28 -9.44
CA VAL A 34 4.66 13.74 -9.36
C VAL A 34 3.66 14.28 -10.39
N ARG A 35 3.70 13.79 -11.64
CA ARG A 35 2.77 14.23 -12.70
C ARG A 35 1.31 13.92 -12.38
N GLU A 36 1.04 12.80 -11.71
CA GLU A 36 -0.31 12.42 -11.31
C GLU A 36 -0.78 13.32 -10.16
N MET A 37 0.12 13.65 -9.23
CA MET A 37 -0.19 14.59 -8.15
C MET A 37 -0.44 16.01 -8.68
N VAL A 38 0.27 16.45 -9.72
CA VAL A 38 -0.01 17.72 -10.43
C VAL A 38 -1.46 17.73 -10.92
N SER A 39 -1.87 16.67 -11.61
CA SER A 39 -3.25 16.56 -12.12
C SER A 39 -4.30 16.48 -11.00
N LEU A 40 -4.00 15.78 -9.90
CA LEU A 40 -4.94 15.60 -8.79
C LEU A 40 -5.11 16.85 -7.92
N VAL A 41 -4.01 17.57 -7.68
CA VAL A 41 -3.99 18.69 -6.73
C VAL A 41 -4.13 20.05 -7.44
N GLY A 42 -3.84 20.12 -8.75
CA GLY A 42 -3.93 21.35 -9.52
C GLY A 42 -2.78 22.33 -9.30
N GLU A 43 -1.66 21.86 -8.74
CA GLU A 43 -0.50 22.68 -8.40
C GLU A 43 0.69 22.42 -9.32
N SER A 44 1.62 23.39 -9.40
CA SER A 44 2.80 23.24 -10.26
C SER A 44 3.70 22.08 -9.82
N GLN A 45 4.35 21.43 -10.80
CA GLN A 45 5.29 20.33 -10.55
C GLN A 45 6.41 20.71 -9.57
N ASN A 46 6.93 21.93 -9.68
CA ASN A 46 8.00 22.42 -8.80
C ASN A 46 7.54 22.52 -7.35
N LEU A 47 6.34 23.06 -7.12
CA LEU A 47 5.77 23.21 -5.79
C LEU A 47 5.48 21.84 -5.16
N ILE A 48 4.88 20.92 -5.91
CA ILE A 48 4.64 19.55 -5.46
C ILE A 48 5.96 18.85 -5.11
N SER A 49 6.97 18.95 -5.98
CA SER A 49 8.28 18.32 -5.74
C SER A 49 8.96 18.87 -4.48
N TYR A 50 8.86 20.19 -4.26
CA TYR A 50 9.37 20.84 -3.05
C TYR A 50 8.69 20.29 -1.79
N HIS A 51 7.35 20.21 -1.78
CA HIS A 51 6.62 19.73 -0.61
C HIS A 51 6.79 18.22 -0.36
N LEU A 52 6.85 17.41 -1.42
CA LEU A 52 7.17 15.98 -1.31
C LEU A 52 8.57 15.76 -0.72
N ARG A 53 9.56 16.59 -1.11
CA ARG A 53 10.89 16.55 -0.50
C ARG A 53 10.82 16.83 1.00
N LEU A 54 10.11 17.88 1.42
CA LEU A 54 9.97 18.20 2.85
C LEU A 54 9.29 17.06 3.64
N LEU A 55 8.24 16.46 3.08
CA LEU A 55 7.55 15.32 3.70
C LEU A 55 8.45 14.09 3.80
N ARG A 56 9.29 13.85 2.80
CA ARG A 56 10.27 12.76 2.79
C ARG A 56 11.42 13.00 3.76
N ASP A 57 11.99 14.20 3.77
CA ASP A 57 13.05 14.57 4.70
C ASP A 57 12.53 14.49 6.16
N GLY A 58 11.22 14.71 6.37
CA GLY A 58 10.52 14.50 7.64
C GLY A 58 10.07 13.06 7.93
N GLY A 59 10.28 12.12 7.01
CA GLY A 59 9.95 10.70 7.16
C GLY A 59 8.48 10.33 7.01
N LEU A 60 7.59 11.25 6.63
CA LEU A 60 6.16 10.96 6.43
C LEU A 60 5.88 10.28 5.08
N VAL A 61 6.74 10.52 4.10
CA VAL A 61 6.61 10.01 2.73
C VAL A 61 7.89 9.31 2.34
N ARG A 62 7.78 8.18 1.64
CA ARG A 62 8.89 7.50 0.99
C ARG A 62 8.77 7.63 -0.52
N ALA A 63 9.89 7.44 -1.21
CA ALA A 63 9.93 7.47 -2.66
C ALA A 63 10.67 6.24 -3.17
N THR A 64 10.05 5.53 -4.12
CA THR A 64 10.61 4.34 -4.76
C THR A 64 10.74 4.61 -6.25
N ARG A 65 11.88 4.24 -6.84
CA ARG A 65 12.06 4.30 -8.29
C ARG A 65 11.21 3.20 -8.94
N SER A 66 10.55 3.54 -10.04
CA SER A 66 9.77 2.60 -10.87
C SER A 66 10.58 1.35 -11.16
N SER A 67 10.07 0.20 -10.72
CA SER A 67 10.60 -1.13 -11.00
C SER A 67 10.37 -1.58 -12.45
N PHE A 68 9.53 -0.85 -13.20
CA PHE A 68 9.25 -1.18 -14.59
C PHE A 68 10.31 -0.58 -15.54
N ASP A 69 10.57 0.73 -15.45
CA ASP A 69 11.44 1.45 -16.39
C ASP A 69 12.44 2.40 -15.72
N GLY A 70 12.38 2.56 -14.39
CA GLY A 70 13.25 3.46 -13.61
C GLY A 70 13.06 4.95 -13.87
N ARG A 71 12.19 5.35 -14.81
CA ARG A 71 12.07 6.74 -15.27
C ARG A 71 11.37 7.60 -14.25
N ASP A 72 10.28 7.07 -13.70
CA ASP A 72 9.46 7.73 -12.69
C ASP A 72 9.83 7.29 -11.27
N SER A 73 9.47 8.13 -10.30
CA SER A 73 9.45 7.78 -8.88
C SER A 73 8.01 7.81 -8.39
N TYR A 74 7.62 6.76 -7.66
CA TYR A 74 6.37 6.72 -6.93
C TYR A 74 6.59 7.18 -5.50
N TYR A 75 5.71 8.05 -5.04
CA TYR A 75 5.66 8.49 -3.66
C TYR A 75 4.57 7.71 -2.94
N HIS A 76 4.84 7.33 -1.70
CA HIS A 76 3.88 6.64 -0.84
C HIS A 76 3.97 7.14 0.59
N LEU A 77 2.84 7.11 1.28
CA LEU A 77 2.76 7.49 2.68
C LEU A 77 3.37 6.39 3.56
N ASP A 78 4.24 6.76 4.50
CA ASP A 78 4.72 5.85 5.53
C ASP A 78 3.70 5.80 6.67
N LEU A 79 2.71 4.90 6.53
CA LEU A 79 1.55 4.82 7.40
C LEU A 79 1.93 4.55 8.87
N ASP A 80 2.85 3.62 9.12
CA ASP A 80 3.31 3.31 10.48
C ASP A 80 4.05 4.49 11.10
N ARG A 81 4.90 5.17 10.32
CA ARG A 81 5.58 6.38 10.81
C ARG A 81 4.60 7.50 11.09
N CYS A 82 3.59 7.69 10.23
CA CYS A 82 2.54 8.68 10.44
C CYS A 82 1.74 8.38 11.73
N THR A 83 1.33 7.13 11.92
CA THR A 83 0.64 6.66 13.13
C THR A 83 1.48 6.94 14.39
N GLN A 84 2.76 6.57 14.37
CA GLN A 84 3.68 6.82 15.49
C GLN A 84 3.82 8.31 15.79
N MET A 85 3.99 9.15 14.76
CA MET A 85 4.19 10.59 14.93
C MET A 85 2.92 11.32 15.36
N LEU A 86 1.74 10.87 14.91
CA LEU A 86 0.44 11.36 15.36
C LEU A 86 0.21 11.02 16.84
N ALA A 87 0.44 9.77 17.24
CA ALA A 87 0.39 9.35 18.64
C ALA A 87 1.37 10.17 19.51
N GLY A 88 2.60 10.36 19.05
CA GLY A 88 3.60 11.20 19.74
C GLY A 88 3.16 12.67 19.86
N THR A 89 2.51 13.21 18.83
CA THR A 89 1.93 14.57 18.85
C THR A 89 0.84 14.69 19.91
N GLY A 90 -0.09 13.74 19.97
CA GLY A 90 -1.12 13.69 21.00
C GLY A 90 -0.52 13.58 22.40
N ALA A 91 0.44 12.68 22.59
CA ALA A 91 1.12 12.48 23.88
C ALA A 91 1.85 13.74 24.37
N ALA A 92 2.44 14.52 23.46
CA ALA A 92 3.09 15.79 23.79
C ALA A 92 2.09 16.83 24.32
N LEU A 93 0.83 16.79 23.87
CA LEU A 93 -0.24 17.65 24.37
C LEU A 93 -0.85 17.12 25.68
N HIS A 94 -1.17 15.83 25.72
CA HIS A 94 -1.69 15.16 26.92
C HIS A 94 -1.51 13.62 26.80
N PRO A 95 -1.08 12.91 27.86
CA PRO A 95 -0.79 11.47 27.78
C PRO A 95 -1.95 10.58 27.27
N LYS A 96 -3.21 10.96 27.55
CA LYS A 96 -4.37 10.21 27.03
C LYS A 96 -4.63 10.40 25.53
N LEU A 97 -4.12 11.48 24.92
CA LEU A 97 -4.32 11.77 23.49
C LEU A 97 -3.34 11.02 22.58
N GLY A 98 -2.28 10.43 23.15
CA GLY A 98 -1.31 9.65 22.37
C GLY A 98 -1.70 8.19 22.13
N ARG A 99 -2.91 7.78 22.52
CA ARG A 99 -3.39 6.41 22.29
C ARG A 99 -4.13 6.35 20.97
N ASN A 100 -3.78 5.39 20.12
CA ASN A 100 -4.57 5.11 18.93
C ASN A 100 -5.95 4.59 19.36
N PRO A 101 -7.04 5.19 18.86
CA PRO A 101 -8.36 4.63 19.07
C PRO A 101 -8.40 3.23 18.47
N THR A 102 -9.11 2.31 19.13
CA THR A 102 -9.47 1.03 18.50
C THR A 102 -10.25 1.37 17.23
N PRO A 103 -9.83 0.89 16.06
CA PRO A 103 -10.57 1.15 14.83
C PRO A 103 -12.03 0.70 15.02
N PRO A 104 -13.01 1.46 14.49
CA PRO A 104 -14.41 1.10 14.64
C PRO A 104 -14.63 -0.33 14.16
N SER A 105 -15.41 -1.10 14.92
CA SER A 105 -15.86 -2.42 14.48
C SER A 105 -16.86 -2.20 13.36
N ILE A 106 -16.43 -2.41 12.12
CA ILE A 106 -17.29 -2.31 10.95
C ILE A 106 -17.80 -3.73 10.61
N ASN A 107 -19.12 -3.88 10.64
CA ASN A 107 -19.85 -5.09 10.26
C ASN A 107 -20.47 -4.87 8.87
N PRO A 108 -19.71 -5.00 7.77
CA PRO A 108 -20.31 -4.93 6.44
C PRO A 108 -21.29 -6.09 6.28
N LYS A 109 -22.49 -5.80 5.75
CA LYS A 109 -23.54 -6.81 5.50
C LYS A 109 -23.16 -7.81 4.40
N THR A 110 -22.20 -7.45 3.55
CA THR A 110 -21.72 -8.24 2.40
C THR A 110 -20.20 -8.12 2.27
N SER A 111 -19.53 -9.17 1.77
CA SER A 111 -18.09 -9.16 1.54
C SER A 111 -17.70 -8.21 0.39
N VAL A 112 -16.61 -7.46 0.57
CA VAL A 112 -16.06 -6.55 -0.45
C VAL A 112 -15.13 -7.32 -1.38
N ALA A 113 -15.37 -7.25 -2.70
CA ALA A 113 -14.59 -7.94 -3.71
C ALA A 113 -13.35 -7.12 -4.10
N VAL A 114 -12.16 -7.69 -3.90
CA VAL A 114 -10.87 -7.01 -4.14
C VAL A 114 -9.99 -7.83 -5.08
N LEU A 115 -9.47 -7.18 -6.12
CA LEU A 115 -8.53 -7.77 -7.07
C LEU A 115 -7.12 -7.19 -6.88
N PHE A 116 -6.13 -8.04 -6.62
CA PHE A 116 -4.71 -7.69 -6.62
C PHE A 116 -4.02 -8.10 -7.92
N VAL A 117 -3.45 -7.14 -8.65
CA VAL A 117 -2.83 -7.38 -9.96
C VAL A 117 -1.34 -7.09 -9.92
N CYS A 118 -0.53 -8.04 -10.38
CA CYS A 118 0.87 -7.79 -10.70
C CYS A 118 1.25 -8.35 -12.07
N SER A 119 2.54 -8.36 -12.41
CA SER A 119 3.02 -8.96 -13.66
C SER A 119 2.86 -10.49 -13.64
N GLY A 120 3.50 -11.14 -12.66
CA GLY A 120 3.71 -12.60 -12.68
C GLY A 120 2.74 -13.44 -11.86
N ASN A 121 1.92 -12.82 -11.00
CA ASN A 121 1.07 -13.52 -10.03
C ASN A 121 1.77 -14.64 -9.24
N SER A 122 3.05 -14.45 -8.92
CA SER A 122 3.90 -15.46 -8.27
C SER A 122 4.50 -14.99 -6.94
N ALA A 123 4.40 -13.70 -6.62
CA ALA A 123 4.97 -13.05 -5.43
C ALA A 123 4.02 -11.99 -4.88
N ARG A 124 4.30 -10.70 -5.13
CA ARG A 124 3.57 -9.54 -4.57
C ARG A 124 2.05 -9.69 -4.49
N SER A 125 1.38 -9.95 -5.62
CA SER A 125 -0.10 -10.04 -5.63
C SER A 125 -0.62 -11.28 -4.90
N ALA A 126 0.12 -12.38 -4.90
CA ALA A 126 -0.25 -13.60 -4.19
C ALA A 126 -0.09 -13.44 -2.67
N ILE A 127 0.98 -12.75 -2.24
CA ILE A 127 1.15 -12.30 -0.85
C ILE A 127 -0.03 -11.41 -0.46
N ALA A 128 -0.38 -10.45 -1.31
CA ALA A 128 -1.47 -9.52 -1.02
C ALA A 128 -2.83 -10.22 -0.90
N GLU A 129 -3.16 -11.16 -1.79
CA GLU A 129 -4.39 -11.96 -1.69
C GLU A 129 -4.43 -12.75 -0.38
N ALA A 130 -3.35 -13.46 -0.05
CA ALA A 130 -3.27 -14.31 1.12
C ALA A 130 -3.47 -13.50 2.42
N LEU A 131 -2.76 -12.38 2.55
CA LEU A 131 -2.85 -11.49 3.70
C LEU A 131 -4.22 -10.79 3.78
N ALA A 132 -4.78 -10.33 2.65
CA ALA A 132 -6.09 -9.69 2.65
C ALA A 132 -7.20 -10.66 3.07
N HIS A 133 -7.13 -11.92 2.64
CA HIS A 133 -8.02 -12.97 3.09
C HIS A 133 -7.82 -13.27 4.60
N HIS A 134 -6.57 -13.38 5.05
CA HIS A 134 -6.24 -13.65 6.45
C HIS A 134 -6.73 -12.56 7.41
N HIS A 135 -6.43 -11.30 7.12
CA HIS A 135 -6.83 -10.16 7.95
C HIS A 135 -8.30 -9.74 7.75
N GLY A 136 -8.89 -10.04 6.59
CA GLY A 136 -10.26 -9.68 6.24
C GLY A 136 -11.33 -10.42 7.06
N ASN A 137 -11.00 -11.59 7.62
CA ASN A 137 -11.90 -12.40 8.47
C ASN A 137 -13.29 -12.62 7.83
N GLY A 138 -13.32 -13.02 6.55
CA GLY A 138 -14.55 -13.27 5.79
C GLY A 138 -15.26 -12.02 5.24
N ARG A 139 -14.78 -10.82 5.53
CA ARG A 139 -15.37 -9.55 5.04
C ARG A 139 -14.79 -9.09 3.71
N VAL A 140 -13.69 -9.70 3.26
CA VAL A 140 -13.01 -9.37 2.02
C VAL A 140 -12.88 -10.62 1.17
N ASP A 141 -13.47 -10.57 -0.02
CA ASP A 141 -13.30 -11.58 -1.06
C ASP A 141 -12.13 -11.14 -1.95
N ALA A 142 -10.92 -11.50 -1.51
CA ALA A 142 -9.68 -11.16 -2.19
C ALA A 142 -9.32 -12.21 -3.25
N ILE A 143 -8.93 -11.75 -4.43
CA ILE A 143 -8.34 -12.58 -5.48
C ILE A 143 -7.14 -11.87 -6.08
N SER A 144 -6.17 -12.62 -6.59
CA SER A 144 -5.06 -12.07 -7.37
C SER A 144 -4.95 -12.65 -8.77
N ALA A 145 -4.32 -11.86 -9.65
CA ALA A 145 -4.00 -12.28 -11.00
C ALA A 145 -2.77 -11.57 -11.57
N GLY A 146 -2.31 -12.08 -12.71
CA GLY A 146 -1.10 -11.66 -13.40
C GLY A 146 -1.41 -11.25 -14.83
N THR A 147 -0.78 -10.18 -15.30
CA THR A 147 -0.85 -9.77 -16.71
C THR A 147 -0.03 -10.69 -17.61
N ARG A 148 1.05 -11.28 -17.08
CA ARG A 148 1.89 -12.32 -17.69
C ARG A 148 2.33 -13.30 -16.59
N PRO A 149 1.43 -14.19 -16.14
CA PRO A 149 1.70 -15.10 -15.01
C PRO A 149 2.95 -15.93 -15.23
N LYS A 150 3.67 -16.20 -14.14
CA LYS A 150 4.74 -17.20 -14.13
C LYS A 150 4.13 -18.61 -14.19
N PRO A 151 4.91 -19.63 -14.58
CA PRO A 151 4.43 -21.01 -14.56
C PRO A 151 4.03 -21.47 -13.15
N ASP A 152 4.83 -21.09 -12.15
CA ASP A 152 4.67 -21.55 -10.78
C ASP A 152 4.77 -20.41 -9.76
N MET A 153 4.27 -20.67 -8.55
CA MET A 153 4.44 -19.80 -7.40
C MET A 153 5.94 -19.72 -7.04
N HIS A 154 6.43 -18.54 -6.69
CA HIS A 154 7.83 -18.42 -6.25
C HIS A 154 8.01 -19.13 -4.89
N PRO A 155 9.04 -19.98 -4.68
CA PRO A 155 9.23 -20.71 -3.43
C PRO A 155 9.24 -19.81 -2.20
N ASN A 156 9.98 -18.70 -2.26
CA ASN A 156 10.01 -17.69 -1.19
C ASN A 156 8.67 -17.03 -0.88
N THR A 157 7.70 -17.01 -1.82
CA THR A 157 6.33 -16.54 -1.52
C THR A 157 5.64 -17.50 -0.56
N VAL A 158 5.74 -18.81 -0.83
CA VAL A 158 5.17 -19.85 0.04
C VAL A 158 5.87 -19.84 1.40
N ARG A 159 7.20 -19.74 1.38
CA ARG A 159 8.03 -19.69 2.59
C ARG A 159 7.69 -18.49 3.47
N VAL A 160 7.67 -17.26 2.94
CA VAL A 160 7.44 -16.06 3.75
C VAL A 160 6.03 -16.05 4.36
N LEU A 161 5.02 -16.48 3.60
CA LEU A 161 3.65 -16.56 4.11
C LEU A 161 3.51 -17.60 5.23
N ARG A 162 4.20 -18.74 5.10
CA ARG A 162 4.22 -19.78 6.13
C ARG A 162 4.98 -19.34 7.37
N ASP A 163 6.21 -18.88 7.21
CA ASP A 163 7.15 -18.63 8.31
C ASP A 163 6.76 -17.39 9.12
N GLU A 164 6.31 -16.32 8.46
CA GLU A 164 6.02 -15.03 9.11
C GLU A 164 4.53 -14.88 9.50
N PHE A 165 3.62 -15.53 8.78
CA PHE A 165 2.17 -15.33 8.96
C PHE A 165 1.39 -16.62 9.24
N GLY A 166 2.03 -17.79 9.19
CA GLY A 166 1.35 -19.08 9.38
C GLY A 166 0.35 -19.43 8.28
N ILE A 167 0.49 -18.84 7.08
CA ILE A 167 -0.42 -19.05 5.95
C ILE A 167 0.24 -20.00 4.94
N ASP A 168 -0.37 -21.16 4.70
CA ASP A 168 0.09 -22.07 3.67
C ASP A 168 -0.69 -21.87 2.35
N ILE A 169 0.06 -21.57 1.29
CA ILE A 169 -0.47 -21.42 -0.07
C ILE A 169 0.09 -22.49 -1.03
N THR A 170 0.65 -23.58 -0.49
CA THR A 170 1.16 -24.70 -1.28
C THR A 170 0.09 -25.21 -2.25
N GLY A 171 0.47 -25.46 -3.51
CA GLY A 171 -0.43 -25.93 -4.56
C GLY A 171 -1.29 -24.84 -5.22
N ARG A 172 -1.17 -23.57 -4.80
CA ARG A 172 -1.74 -22.45 -5.57
C ARG A 172 -0.90 -22.18 -6.81
N HIS A 173 -1.58 -21.88 -7.92
CA HIS A 173 -0.94 -21.56 -9.20
C HIS A 173 -1.22 -20.12 -9.63
N PRO A 174 -0.24 -19.45 -10.28
CA PRO A 174 -0.45 -18.14 -10.88
C PRO A 174 -1.61 -18.16 -11.90
N ARG A 175 -2.47 -17.14 -11.85
CA ARG A 175 -3.66 -16.98 -12.68
C ARG A 175 -3.51 -15.81 -13.64
N HIS A 176 -3.92 -16.01 -14.89
CA HIS A 176 -3.98 -14.92 -15.87
C HIS A 176 -5.18 -14.00 -15.62
N LEU A 177 -4.95 -12.70 -15.74
CA LEU A 177 -5.95 -11.65 -15.50
C LEU A 177 -7.20 -11.79 -16.38
N GLY A 178 -7.02 -12.23 -17.63
CA GLY A 178 -8.13 -12.49 -18.56
C GLY A 178 -9.15 -13.53 -18.07
N ALA A 179 -8.78 -14.42 -17.12
CA ALA A 179 -9.73 -15.35 -16.51
C ALA A 179 -10.73 -14.66 -15.55
N LEU A 180 -10.56 -13.36 -15.29
CA LEU A 180 -11.38 -12.56 -14.38
C LEU A 180 -12.12 -11.42 -15.12
N ALA A 181 -12.10 -11.39 -16.45
CA ALA A 181 -12.66 -10.29 -17.24
C ALA A 181 -14.16 -10.05 -16.97
N ASP A 182 -14.92 -11.12 -16.71
CA ASP A 182 -16.37 -11.04 -16.45
C ASP A 182 -16.71 -10.84 -14.96
N ARG A 183 -15.70 -10.82 -14.08
CA ARG A 183 -15.91 -10.64 -12.64
C ARG A 183 -15.84 -9.16 -12.28
N ARG A 184 -16.82 -8.72 -11.49
CA ARG A 184 -16.85 -7.37 -10.92
C ARG A 184 -16.06 -7.30 -9.62
N PHE A 185 -15.43 -6.17 -9.39
CA PHE A 185 -14.67 -5.87 -8.18
C PHE A 185 -15.04 -4.50 -7.68
N ASP A 186 -15.14 -4.36 -6.35
CA ASP A 186 -15.34 -3.06 -5.72
C ASP A 186 -14.03 -2.26 -5.70
N THR A 187 -12.88 -2.96 -5.63
CA THR A 187 -11.54 -2.36 -5.61
C THR A 187 -10.55 -3.19 -6.40
N VAL A 188 -9.76 -2.52 -7.24
CA VAL A 188 -8.61 -3.11 -7.96
C VAL A 188 -7.32 -2.46 -7.48
N VAL A 189 -6.41 -3.27 -6.96
CA VAL A 189 -5.11 -2.86 -6.45
C VAL A 189 -4.01 -3.39 -7.36
N THR A 190 -3.34 -2.49 -8.07
CA THR A 190 -2.13 -2.85 -8.85
C THR A 190 -0.91 -2.77 -7.93
N VAL A 191 -0.18 -3.87 -7.76
CA VAL A 191 0.93 -3.97 -6.80
C VAL A 191 2.32 -3.95 -7.46
N CYS A 192 2.39 -3.69 -8.76
CA CYS A 192 3.63 -3.39 -9.45
C CYS A 192 3.41 -2.39 -10.60
N ASP A 193 4.46 -1.63 -10.92
CA ASP A 193 4.38 -0.52 -11.88
C ASP A 193 4.01 -0.99 -13.28
N LYS A 194 4.54 -2.16 -13.68
CA LYS A 194 4.19 -2.73 -14.99
C LYS A 194 2.70 -3.04 -15.09
N ALA A 195 2.10 -3.58 -14.02
CA ALA A 195 0.68 -3.87 -14.01
C ALA A 195 -0.15 -2.58 -14.05
N ARG A 196 0.27 -1.53 -13.35
CA ARG A 196 -0.38 -0.21 -13.40
C ARG A 196 -0.57 0.31 -14.83
N GLU A 197 0.42 0.11 -15.70
CA GLU A 197 0.41 0.63 -17.07
C GLU A 197 -0.41 -0.22 -18.06
N ILE A 198 -0.70 -1.49 -17.76
CA ILE A 198 -1.32 -2.43 -18.72
C ILE A 198 -2.59 -3.10 -18.20
N CYS A 199 -2.95 -2.88 -16.93
CA CYS A 199 -4.14 -3.47 -16.34
C CYS A 199 -5.36 -2.94 -17.10
N PRO A 200 -6.21 -3.83 -17.66
CA PRO A 200 -7.47 -3.42 -18.25
C PRO A 200 -8.39 -2.83 -17.18
N GLU A 201 -9.41 -2.14 -17.66
CA GLU A 201 -10.50 -1.60 -16.85
C GLU A 201 -11.41 -2.73 -16.34
N PHE A 202 -11.75 -2.71 -15.05
CA PHE A 202 -12.60 -3.71 -14.39
C PHE A 202 -13.98 -3.12 -14.00
N GLY A 203 -14.56 -2.37 -14.94
CA GLY A 203 -15.80 -1.61 -14.72
C GLY A 203 -15.54 -0.20 -14.17
N ASP A 204 -16.44 0.72 -14.49
CA ASP A 204 -16.26 2.16 -14.24
C ASP A 204 -16.36 2.55 -12.75
N GLU A 205 -16.99 1.71 -11.93
CA GLU A 205 -17.24 1.99 -10.50
C GLU A 205 -16.14 1.45 -9.57
N ALA A 206 -15.24 0.60 -10.07
CA ALA A 206 -14.21 -0.01 -9.24
C ALA A 206 -13.18 1.02 -8.76
N ARG A 207 -12.93 1.07 -7.44
CA ARG A 207 -11.88 1.91 -6.88
C ARG A 207 -10.52 1.41 -7.35
N LYS A 208 -9.69 2.30 -7.91
CA LYS A 208 -8.34 1.94 -8.37
C LYS A 208 -7.30 2.42 -7.38
N ILE A 209 -6.47 1.50 -6.94
CA ILE A 209 -5.36 1.75 -6.03
C ILE A 209 -4.08 1.22 -6.68
N HIS A 210 -2.98 1.91 -6.44
CA HIS A 210 -1.66 1.44 -6.83
C HIS A 210 -0.70 1.42 -5.66
N TRP A 211 0.05 0.32 -5.54
CA TRP A 211 1.20 0.18 -4.66
C TRP A 211 2.44 -0.13 -5.48
N SER A 212 3.43 0.77 -5.45
CA SER A 212 4.70 0.64 -6.16
C SER A 212 5.66 -0.24 -5.35
N ILE A 213 5.35 -1.53 -5.22
CA ILE A 213 6.16 -2.50 -4.48
C ILE A 213 7.28 -3.05 -5.39
N PRO A 214 8.57 -2.87 -5.03
CA PRO A 214 9.69 -3.45 -5.76
C PRO A 214 9.53 -4.96 -5.96
N ASP A 215 10.05 -5.49 -7.07
CA ASP A 215 10.05 -6.93 -7.27
C ASP A 215 11.00 -7.61 -6.27
N PRO A 216 10.52 -8.46 -5.35
CA PRO A 216 11.40 -9.13 -4.40
C PRO A 216 12.30 -10.17 -5.07
N ALA A 217 11.95 -10.65 -6.27
CA ALA A 217 12.77 -11.57 -7.04
C ALA A 217 13.86 -10.80 -7.82
N THR A 218 15.05 -10.68 -7.23
CA THR A 218 16.22 -10.11 -7.90
C THR A 218 16.71 -11.08 -8.99
N PRO A 219 16.90 -10.63 -10.25
CA PRO A 219 17.44 -11.48 -11.30
C PRO A 219 18.82 -12.06 -10.92
N GLY A 220 18.96 -13.39 -11.00
CA GLY A 220 20.24 -14.08 -10.78
C GLY A 220 20.61 -14.36 -9.32
N GLY A 221 19.75 -14.01 -8.34
CA GLY A 221 19.91 -14.42 -6.95
C GLY A 221 19.37 -15.84 -6.71
N THR A 222 19.89 -16.53 -5.69
CA THR A 222 19.30 -17.78 -5.22
C THR A 222 18.07 -17.52 -4.35
N ASP A 223 17.32 -18.58 -4.01
CA ASP A 223 16.20 -18.47 -3.07
C ASP A 223 16.65 -17.92 -1.70
N GLU A 224 17.82 -18.32 -1.19
CA GLU A 224 18.31 -17.77 0.08
C GLU A 224 18.71 -16.29 -0.03
N ASP A 225 19.34 -15.88 -1.14
CA ASP A 225 19.75 -14.48 -1.35
C ASP A 225 18.56 -13.53 -1.44
N THR A 226 17.45 -14.00 -2.00
CA THR A 226 16.24 -13.19 -2.21
C THR A 226 15.27 -13.26 -1.02
N TYR A 227 15.45 -14.18 -0.06
CA TYR A 227 14.51 -14.29 1.05
C TYR A 227 14.33 -12.98 1.86
N PRO A 228 15.39 -12.19 2.16
CA PRO A 228 15.24 -10.91 2.85
C PRO A 228 14.37 -9.89 2.09
N THR A 229 14.45 -9.84 0.76
CA THR A 229 13.61 -8.94 -0.07
C THR A 229 12.16 -9.40 -0.10
N PHE A 230 11.91 -10.72 -0.07
CA PHE A 230 10.57 -11.28 0.12
C PHE A 230 9.97 -10.93 1.47
N ARG A 231 10.73 -11.02 2.57
CA ARG A 231 10.24 -10.57 3.89
C ARG A 231 9.91 -9.09 3.90
N ALA A 232 10.77 -8.24 3.33
CA ALA A 232 10.54 -6.80 3.26
C ALA A 232 9.26 -6.47 2.46
N ALA A 233 9.07 -7.11 1.30
CA ALA A 233 7.87 -6.94 0.49
C ALA A 233 6.61 -7.43 1.23
N ALA A 234 6.68 -8.57 1.92
CA ALA A 234 5.56 -9.10 2.68
C ALA A 234 5.17 -8.20 3.86
N ALA A 235 6.16 -7.69 4.61
CA ALA A 235 5.92 -6.73 5.68
C ALA A 235 5.29 -5.42 5.16
N GLU A 236 5.78 -4.88 4.04
CA GLU A 236 5.16 -3.70 3.45
C GLU A 236 3.72 -3.98 3.01
N ILE A 237 3.47 -5.08 2.30
CA ILE A 237 2.13 -5.47 1.83
C ILE A 237 1.18 -5.69 3.02
N ASP A 238 1.64 -6.32 4.10
CA ASP A 238 0.87 -6.51 5.33
C ASP A 238 0.43 -5.17 5.94
N THR A 239 1.38 -4.24 6.15
CA THR A 239 1.07 -2.88 6.59
C THR A 239 0.00 -2.26 5.67
N ARG A 240 0.20 -2.28 4.34
CA ARG A 240 -0.76 -1.69 3.38
C ARG A 240 -2.15 -2.32 3.51
N ILE A 241 -2.25 -3.64 3.70
CA ILE A 241 -3.51 -4.35 3.86
C ILE A 241 -4.20 -3.94 5.15
N GLN A 242 -3.50 -3.90 6.27
CA GLN A 242 -4.09 -3.53 7.56
C GLN A 242 -4.69 -2.11 7.54
N TYR A 243 -4.06 -1.17 6.84
CA TYR A 243 -4.63 0.18 6.65
C TYR A 243 -5.69 0.24 5.54
N LEU A 244 -5.66 -0.66 4.56
CA LEU A 244 -6.68 -0.74 3.51
C LEU A 244 -8.00 -1.30 4.05
N LEU A 245 -7.98 -2.28 4.96
CA LEU A 245 -9.19 -2.98 5.44
C LEU A 245 -10.27 -2.05 6.03
N PRO A 246 -9.94 -1.07 6.91
CA PRO A 246 -10.93 -0.10 7.39
C PRO A 246 -11.53 0.74 6.27
N ILE A 247 -10.76 1.03 5.22
CA ILE A 247 -11.19 1.84 4.07
C ILE A 247 -12.12 1.06 3.14
N LEU A 248 -11.90 -0.26 3.01
CA LEU A 248 -12.76 -1.14 2.22
C LEU A 248 -14.09 -1.42 2.91
N THR A 249 -14.06 -1.57 4.23
CA THR A 249 -15.23 -2.03 5.00
C THR A 249 -16.11 -0.88 5.51
N ALA A 250 -15.60 0.36 5.51
CA ALA A 250 -16.39 1.54 5.84
C ALA A 250 -17.59 1.71 4.90
N GLU A 251 -18.80 1.78 5.48
CA GLU A 251 -19.98 2.23 4.74
C GLU A 251 -19.79 3.70 4.32
N PRO A 252 -20.20 4.09 3.09
CA PRO A 252 -20.08 5.47 2.61
C PRO A 252 -20.91 6.48 3.40
#